data_AF-A0A6N9QZB7-F1
#
_entry.id   AF-A0A6N9QZB7-F1
#
_cell.length_a   1.000
_cell.length_b   1.000
_cell.length_c   1.000
_cell.angle_alpha   90.00
_cell.angle_beta   90.00
_cell.angle_gamma   90.00
#
_symmetry.space_group_name_H-M   'P 1'
#
loop_
_entity.id
_entity.type
_entity.pdbx_description
1 polymer ?
#
loop_
_entity_poly.entity_id
_entity_poly.type
_entity_poly.pdbx_seq_one_letter_code
_entity_poly.pdbx_strand_id
1 'polypeptide(L)'
;MNTNEPMTREQLDAIRERADSATEGRWAWQEDAVLLAWDGEEASWVLDHGAAFPEDAEFIAHAREDVPALLAEVERLRALIKDQARAWGEGYRARGADAIYTGLTGDPSATPNPYEPGQS
;
A
#
# COMPACT_ATOMS: atom_id res chain seq x y z
N MET A 1 14.28 10.06 -6.66
CA MET A 1 13.25 9.74 -7.68
C MET A 1 12.37 10.95 -7.86
N ASN A 2 11.95 11.25 -9.09
CA ASN A 2 10.97 12.31 -9.35
C ASN A 2 9.59 11.78 -8.95
N THR A 3 8.83 12.55 -8.19
CA THR A 3 7.56 12.17 -7.53
C THR A 3 6.39 11.80 -8.45
N ASN A 4 6.62 11.66 -9.77
CA ASN A 4 5.58 11.40 -10.77
C ASN A 4 5.78 10.12 -11.60
N GLU A 5 6.91 9.42 -11.50
CA GLU A 5 7.14 8.18 -12.25
C GLU A 5 6.64 6.97 -11.44
N PRO A 6 5.92 6.00 -12.06
CA PRO A 6 5.51 4.78 -11.39
C PRO A 6 6.72 4.00 -10.88
N MET A 7 6.69 3.57 -9.63
CA MET A 7 7.71 2.67 -9.10
C MET A 7 7.70 1.35 -9.88
N THR A 8 8.89 0.89 -10.28
CA THR A 8 9.01 -0.34 -11.08
C THR A 8 8.83 -1.59 -10.22
N ARG A 9 8.63 -2.73 -10.88
CA ARG A 9 8.48 -4.01 -10.18
C ARG A 9 9.76 -4.41 -9.47
N GLU A 10 10.90 -4.17 -10.12
CA GLU A 10 12.23 -4.47 -9.60
C GLU A 10 12.53 -3.63 -8.35
N GLN A 11 12.12 -2.35 -8.33
CA GLN A 11 12.25 -1.50 -7.16
C GLN A 11 11.41 -2.01 -5.99
N LEU A 12 10.16 -2.39 -6.25
CA LEU A 12 9.28 -2.97 -5.24
C LEU A 12 9.80 -4.30 -4.70
N ASP A 13 10.34 -5.16 -5.58
CA ASP A 13 10.88 -6.46 -5.20
C ASP A 13 12.17 -6.30 -4.39
N ALA A 14 13.04 -5.32 -4.72
CA ALA A 14 14.23 -5.01 -3.93
C ALA A 14 13.89 -4.47 -2.53
N ILE A 15 12.87 -3.61 -2.42
CA ILE A 15 12.38 -3.13 -1.11
C ILE A 15 11.82 -4.29 -0.30
N ARG A 16 11.05 -5.18 -0.95
CA ARG A 16 10.49 -6.37 -0.30
C ARG A 16 11.59 -7.29 0.20
N GLU A 17 12.60 -7.59 -0.60
CA GLU A 17 13.71 -8.45 -0.21
C GLU A 17 14.45 -7.94 1.03
N ARG A 18 14.72 -6.62 1.11
CA ARG A 18 15.30 -6.02 2.31
C ARG A 18 14.39 -6.13 3.53
N ALA A 19 13.09 -5.90 3.35
CA ALA A 19 12.13 -6.00 4.44
C ALA A 19 11.95 -7.43 4.95
N ASP A 20 11.92 -8.41 4.04
CA ASP A 20 11.76 -9.84 4.37
C ASP A 20 13.04 -10.43 4.99
N SER A 21 14.21 -9.86 4.69
CA SER A 21 15.49 -10.27 5.28
C SER A 21 15.76 -9.65 6.65
N ALA A 22 15.12 -8.52 6.95
CA ALA A 22 15.25 -7.85 8.23
C ALA A 22 14.54 -8.64 9.35
N THR A 23 15.05 -8.51 10.57
CA THR A 23 14.54 -9.20 11.76
C THR A 23 13.06 -8.88 11.99
N GLU A 24 12.24 -9.92 12.11
CA GLU A 24 10.80 -9.79 12.39
C GLU A 24 10.54 -9.26 13.82
N GLY A 25 9.32 -8.78 14.07
CA GLY A 25 8.88 -8.36 15.41
C GLY A 25 8.90 -6.85 15.64
N ARG A 26 8.75 -6.43 16.90
CA ARG A 26 8.68 -5.00 17.26
C ARG A 26 10.09 -4.45 17.43
N TRP A 27 10.42 -3.41 16.66
CA TRP A 27 11.69 -2.70 16.79
C TRP A 27 11.54 -1.60 17.83
N ALA A 28 12.42 -1.58 18.83
CA ALA A 28 12.42 -0.61 19.92
C ALA A 28 13.64 0.30 19.82
N TRP A 29 13.40 1.60 20.03
CA TRP A 29 14.46 2.59 20.22
C TRP A 29 14.62 2.86 21.72
N GLN A 30 15.87 2.96 22.19
CA GLN A 30 16.19 3.28 23.58
C GLN A 30 17.26 4.39 23.61
N GLU A 31 17.06 5.40 24.47
CA GLU A 31 17.79 6.67 24.44
C GLU A 31 19.32 6.55 24.63
N ASP A 32 19.77 5.50 25.32
CA ASP A 32 21.18 5.17 25.58
C ASP A 32 21.67 3.90 24.86
N ALA A 33 20.86 3.32 23.96
CA ALA A 33 21.20 2.07 23.28
C ALA A 33 20.86 2.08 21.78
N VAL A 34 21.80 1.54 21.01
CA VAL A 34 21.58 0.47 20.02
C VAL A 34 20.11 0.15 19.73
N LEU A 35 19.68 0.19 18.46
CA LEU A 35 18.36 -0.35 18.08
C LEU A 35 18.23 -1.79 18.60
N LEU A 36 17.10 -2.10 19.21
CA LEU A 36 16.79 -3.43 19.73
C LEU A 36 15.62 -4.01 18.92
N ALA A 37 15.74 -5.24 18.46
CA ALA A 37 14.61 -6.03 17.97
C ALA A 37 14.04 -6.81 19.16
N TRP A 38 12.71 -6.82 19.28
CA TRP A 38 12.00 -7.58 20.29
C TRP A 38 10.97 -8.49 19.62
N ASP A 39 11.15 -9.80 19.80
CA ASP A 39 10.27 -10.84 19.25
C ASP A 39 9.14 -11.24 20.21
N GLY A 40 9.13 -10.71 21.43
CA GLY A 40 8.16 -11.02 22.47
C GLY A 40 8.72 -11.86 23.62
N GLU A 41 9.87 -12.50 23.45
CA GLU A 41 10.52 -13.35 24.48
C GLU A 41 11.89 -12.81 24.90
N GLU A 42 12.69 -12.30 23.96
CA GLU A 42 14.01 -11.74 24.25
C GLU A 42 14.29 -10.48 23.41
N ALA A 43 15.10 -9.55 23.94
CA ALA A 43 15.53 -8.37 23.20
C ALA A 43 16.92 -8.65 22.60
N SER A 44 17.05 -8.52 21.28
CA SER A 44 18.32 -8.66 20.56
C SER A 44 18.85 -7.31 20.09
N TRP A 45 20.16 -7.13 20.18
CA TRP A 45 20.85 -5.95 19.66
C TRP A 45 20.82 -5.95 18.12
N VAL A 46 20.23 -4.90 17.53
CA VAL A 46 20.16 -4.68 16.08
C VAL A 46 21.26 -3.75 15.59
N LEU A 47 21.84 -2.91 16.46
CA LEU A 47 22.90 -1.93 16.14
C LEU A 47 23.87 -1.66 17.29
N ASP A 48 24.60 -2.67 17.78
CA ASP A 48 25.68 -2.42 18.76
C ASP A 48 26.96 -1.99 18.02
N HIS A 49 27.84 -1.24 18.70
CA HIS A 49 29.16 -0.80 18.22
C HIS A 49 30.09 -1.92 17.70
N GLY A 50 29.65 -3.18 17.67
CA GLY A 50 30.30 -4.28 16.96
C GLY A 50 29.40 -5.43 16.47
N ALA A 51 28.07 -5.35 16.55
CA ALA A 51 27.19 -6.46 16.17
C ALA A 51 25.78 -5.98 15.75
N ALA A 52 25.67 -5.32 14.60
CA ALA A 52 24.41 -5.23 13.87
C ALA A 52 24.28 -6.47 12.99
N PHE A 53 23.09 -7.09 12.90
CA PHE A 53 22.83 -8.05 11.83
C PHE A 53 22.99 -7.31 10.49
N PRO A 54 23.83 -7.80 9.56
CA PRO A 54 24.07 -7.13 8.29
C PRO A 54 22.78 -6.77 7.55
N GLU A 55 21.78 -7.63 7.64
CA GLU A 55 20.47 -7.49 7.01
C GLU A 55 19.67 -6.32 7.59
N ASP A 56 19.66 -6.16 8.91
CA ASP A 56 18.99 -5.04 9.57
C ASP A 56 19.69 -3.71 9.29
N ALA A 57 21.03 -3.72 9.31
CA ALA A 57 21.82 -2.54 8.97
C ALA A 57 21.56 -2.11 7.51
N GLU A 58 21.48 -3.09 6.60
CA GLU A 58 21.15 -2.85 5.19
C GLU A 58 19.73 -2.31 5.03
N PHE A 59 18.74 -2.89 5.72
CA PHE A 59 17.36 -2.42 5.69
C PHE A 59 17.24 -0.98 6.21
N ILE A 60 17.86 -0.66 7.35
CA ILE A 60 17.86 0.70 7.93
C ILE A 60 18.55 1.70 7.01
N ALA A 61 19.69 1.34 6.43
CA ALA A 61 20.43 2.21 5.52
C ALA A 61 19.58 2.60 4.30
N HIS A 62 18.87 1.63 3.72
CA HIS A 62 18.00 1.87 2.56
C HIS A 62 16.66 2.51 2.91
N ALA A 63 16.19 2.44 4.17
CA ALA A 63 14.93 3.03 4.59
C ALA A 63 14.83 4.54 4.27
N ARG A 64 15.96 5.26 4.27
CA ARG A 64 16.00 6.69 3.93
C ARG A 64 15.65 6.98 2.47
N GLU A 65 15.83 6.02 1.58
CA GLU A 65 15.49 6.10 0.16
C GLU A 65 14.15 5.41 -0.14
N ASP A 66 13.93 4.24 0.46
CA ASP A 66 12.76 3.40 0.24
C ASP A 66 11.47 4.04 0.75
N VAL A 67 11.47 4.57 1.98
CA VAL A 67 10.26 5.15 2.59
C VAL A 67 9.74 6.35 1.79
N PRO A 68 10.58 7.35 1.42
CA PRO A 68 10.12 8.43 0.55
C PRO A 68 9.61 7.96 -0.81
N ALA A 69 10.27 6.97 -1.42
CA ALA A 69 9.86 6.44 -2.72
C ALA A 69 8.48 5.74 -2.64
N LEU A 70 8.25 4.94 -1.59
CA LEU A 70 6.96 4.29 -1.35
C LEU A 70 5.84 5.31 -1.08
N LEU A 71 6.12 6.35 -0.30
CA LEU A 71 5.14 7.42 -0.05
C LEU A 71 4.74 8.14 -1.34
N ALA A 72 5.71 8.46 -2.21
CA ALA A 72 5.44 9.05 -3.51
C ALA A 72 4.56 8.14 -4.40
N GLU A 73 4.83 6.83 -4.41
CA GLU A 73 4.02 5.88 -5.17
C GLU A 73 2.59 5.76 -4.61
N VAL A 74 2.42 5.75 -3.28
CA VAL A 74 1.08 5.75 -2.65
C VAL A 74 0.30 7.02 -3.00
N GLU A 75 0.94 8.19 -2.97
CA GLU A 75 0.33 9.46 -3.37
C GLU A 75 -0.11 9.43 -4.84
N ARG A 76 0.77 8.95 -5.73
CA ARG A 76 0.49 8.78 -7.17
C ARG A 76 -0.71 7.85 -7.41
N LEU A 77 -0.73 6.68 -6.75
CA LEU A 77 -1.82 5.72 -6.86
C LEU A 77 -3.15 6.29 -6.35
N ARG A 78 -3.13 7.01 -5.22
CA ARG A 78 -4.32 7.69 -4.68
C ARG A 78 -4.87 8.75 -5.65
N ALA A 79 -3.99 9.52 -6.29
CA ALA A 79 -4.39 10.47 -7.31
C ALA A 79 -5.05 9.76 -8.51
N LEU A 80 -4.45 8.68 -9.01
CA LEU A 80 -4.98 7.91 -10.13
C LEU A 80 -6.37 7.32 -9.84
N ILE A 81 -6.56 6.75 -8.65
CA ILE A 81 -7.86 6.20 -8.21
C ILE A 81 -8.91 7.31 -8.14
N LYS A 82 -8.55 8.49 -7.60
CA LYS A 82 -9.45 9.65 -7.52
C LYS A 82 -9.87 10.14 -8.91
N ASP A 83 -8.93 10.21 -9.84
CA ASP A 83 -9.20 10.64 -11.21
C ASP A 83 -10.09 9.64 -11.95
N GLN A 84 -9.83 8.33 -11.78
CA GLN A 84 -10.70 7.28 -12.31
C GLN A 84 -12.12 7.37 -11.74
N ALA A 85 -12.26 7.52 -10.43
CA ALA A 85 -13.56 7.67 -9.78
C ALA A 85 -14.33 8.89 -10.30
N ARG A 86 -13.63 10.00 -10.54
CA ARG A 86 -14.23 11.20 -11.16
C ARG A 86 -14.68 10.92 -12.59
N ALA A 87 -13.83 10.35 -13.42
CA ALA A 87 -14.16 10.01 -14.81
C ALA A 87 -15.35 9.04 -14.90
N TRP A 88 -15.40 8.06 -13.98
CA TRP A 88 -16.51 7.12 -13.89
C TRP A 88 -17.80 7.80 -13.45
N GLY A 89 -17.75 8.71 -12.46
CA GLY A 89 -18.89 9.49 -12.02
C GLY A 89 -19.41 10.47 -13.09
N GLU A 90 -18.51 11.11 -13.85
CA GLU A 90 -18.86 11.96 -15.00
C GLU A 90 -19.49 11.14 -16.13
N GLY A 91 -18.91 9.97 -16.47
CA GLY A 91 -19.47 9.05 -17.45
C GLY A 91 -20.82 8.45 -17.02
N TYR A 92 -21.05 8.25 -15.72
CA TYR A 92 -22.35 7.81 -15.19
C TYR A 92 -23.38 8.93 -15.23
N ARG A 93 -23.01 10.19 -14.94
CA ARG A 93 -23.90 11.35 -15.10
C ARG A 93 -24.26 11.60 -16.57
N ALA A 94 -23.29 11.49 -17.48
CA ALA A 94 -23.52 11.67 -18.91
C ALA A 94 -24.44 10.58 -19.49
N ARG A 95 -24.29 9.31 -19.06
CA ARG A 95 -25.12 8.19 -19.51
C ARG A 95 -26.45 8.07 -18.77
N GLY A 96 -26.49 8.44 -17.49
CA GLY A 96 -27.70 8.43 -16.65
C GLY A 96 -28.62 9.62 -16.89
N ALA A 97 -28.14 10.72 -17.47
CA ALA A 97 -29.00 11.81 -17.94
C ALA A 97 -29.83 11.42 -19.18
N ASP A 98 -29.38 10.44 -19.96
CA ASP A 98 -30.10 9.95 -21.15
C ASP A 98 -31.01 8.74 -20.86
N ALA A 99 -30.75 8.00 -19.77
CA ALA A 99 -31.43 6.73 -19.48
C ALA A 99 -32.48 6.76 -18.35
N ILE A 100 -32.72 7.89 -17.67
CA ILE A 100 -33.67 7.95 -16.54
C ILE A 100 -35.08 8.45 -16.93
N TYR A 101 -35.32 8.95 -18.16
CA TYR A 101 -36.66 9.41 -18.57
C TYR A 101 -37.43 8.50 -19.54
N THR A 102 -37.01 7.25 -19.73
CA THR A 102 -37.77 6.28 -20.54
C THR A 102 -37.96 4.96 -19.81
N GLY A 103 -38.78 5.01 -18.76
CA GLY A 103 -39.54 3.85 -18.31
C GLY A 103 -39.32 3.46 -16.87
N LEU A 104 -40.03 4.08 -15.93
CA LEU A 104 -40.27 3.55 -14.58
C LEU A 104 -41.56 4.18 -14.01
N THR A 105 -42.70 3.73 -14.52
CA THR A 105 -43.82 3.44 -13.63
C THR A 105 -43.54 2.05 -13.06
N GLY A 106 -43.09 1.96 -11.80
CA GLY A 106 -42.98 0.68 -11.09
C GLY A 106 -41.74 0.49 -10.21
N ASP A 107 -41.89 0.85 -8.93
CA ASP A 107 -41.16 0.37 -7.74
C ASP A 107 -39.61 0.51 -7.66
N PRO A 108 -39.09 1.40 -6.78
CA PRO A 108 -37.65 1.61 -6.56
C PRO A 108 -36.98 0.58 -5.60
N SER A 109 -37.63 -0.53 -5.24
CA SER A 109 -37.05 -1.50 -4.28
C SER A 109 -36.27 -2.66 -4.90
N ALA A 110 -36.20 -2.79 -6.22
CA ALA A 110 -35.45 -3.88 -6.87
C ALA A 110 -34.02 -3.45 -7.23
N THR A 111 -33.06 -3.66 -6.33
CA THR A 111 -31.64 -3.71 -6.73
C THR A 111 -31.36 -5.08 -7.36
N PRO A 112 -30.75 -5.17 -8.57
CA PRO A 112 -30.35 -6.46 -9.13
C PRO A 112 -29.11 -6.97 -8.40
N ASN A 113 -29.19 -8.15 -7.79
CA ASN A 113 -28.04 -8.86 -7.23
C ASN A 113 -27.15 -9.41 -8.37
N PRO A 114 -25.86 -9.00 -8.48
CA PRO A 114 -25.00 -9.41 -9.58
C PRO A 114 -24.25 -10.74 -9.36
N TYR A 115 -24.51 -11.50 -8.28
CA TYR A 115 -23.88 -12.81 -8.06
C TYR A 115 -24.89 -13.86 -7.59
N GLU A 116 -25.49 -14.58 -8.54
CA GLU A 116 -25.98 -15.94 -8.33
C GLU A 116 -25.16 -16.90 -9.21
N PRO A 117 -24.19 -17.65 -8.66
CA PRO A 117 -23.48 -18.66 -9.41
C PRO A 117 -24.32 -19.95 -9.51
N GLY A 118 -24.79 -20.24 -10.72
CA GLY A 118 -24.96 -21.57 -11.32
C GLY A 118 -25.51 -22.70 -10.47
N GLN A 119 -26.82 -22.94 -10.60
CA GLN A 119 -27.40 -24.28 -10.48
C GLN A 119 -27.24 -24.99 -11.83
N SER A 120 -26.49 -26.09 -11.85
CA SER A 120 -26.78 -27.25 -12.69
C SER A 120 -26.18 -28.52 -12.10
#